data_AF-A0AAV4JVR4-F1
#
_entry.id   AF-A0AAV4JVR4-F1
#
_cell.length_a   1.000
_cell.length_b   1.000
_cell.length_c   1.000
_cell.angle_alpha   90.00
_cell.angle_beta   90.00
_cell.angle_gamma   90.00
#
_symmetry.space_group_name_H-M   'P 1'
#
loop_
_entity.id
_entity.type
_entity.pdbx_description
1 polymer ?
#
loop_
_entity_poly.entity_id
_entity_poly.type
_entity_poly.pdbx_seq_one_letter_code
_entity_poly.pdbx_strand_id
1 'polypeptide(L)'
;MFSPQKYDEVEAGGTTNAVMIWLNAVVAGDHEPIASHNQKELHRALRDGVMLCKVINKLLESKGKTLIKFNKKAGSTFVAMGNSEAFCKGCTDYGLDKESLFQSTDLWEGRKGPFLNVINCIHSLGFCVRKVNQYTVVEAVVVGVVVVVVVVVVVVVVVVVVVVVVVVFAAIVIIAAVVETFFKS
;
A
#
# COMPACT_ATOMS: atom_id res chain seq x y z
N MET A 1 -19.09 1.98 25.96
CA MET A 1 -20.02 2.96 25.36
C MET A 1 -19.22 4.21 25.01
N PHE A 2 -19.09 4.57 23.73
CA PHE A 2 -18.38 5.78 23.32
C PHE A 2 -19.22 7.01 23.69
N SER A 3 -18.69 7.86 24.57
CA SER A 3 -19.36 9.06 25.04
C SER A 3 -19.08 10.24 24.10
N PRO A 4 -20.01 11.23 23.99
CA PRO A 4 -19.80 12.44 23.20
C PRO A 4 -18.48 13.17 23.51
N GLN A 5 -18.06 13.18 24.78
CA GLN A 5 -16.83 13.82 25.25
C GLN A 5 -15.58 13.26 24.55
N LYS A 6 -15.54 11.94 24.34
CA LYS A 6 -14.39 11.31 23.69
C LYS A 6 -14.26 11.70 22.21
N TYR A 7 -15.37 12.01 21.55
CA TYR A 7 -15.32 12.55 20.20
C TYR A 7 -14.76 13.98 20.20
N ASP A 8 -15.21 14.81 21.14
CA ASP A 8 -14.71 16.19 21.29
C ASP A 8 -13.19 16.23 21.51
N GLU A 9 -12.66 15.30 22.30
CA GLU A 9 -11.21 15.13 22.47
C GLU A 9 -10.49 14.75 21.17
N VAL A 10 -11.08 13.88 20.36
CA VAL A 10 -10.51 13.43 19.07
C VAL A 10 -10.55 14.52 18.02
N GLU A 11 -11.60 15.33 18.03
CA GLU A 11 -11.73 16.53 17.19
C GLU A 11 -10.71 17.60 17.63
N ALA A 12 -10.60 17.89 18.93
CA ALA A 12 -9.62 18.81 19.49
C ALA A 12 -8.16 18.33 19.27
N GLY A 13 -7.93 17.01 19.30
CA GLY A 13 -6.64 16.38 19.02
C GLY A 13 -6.25 16.38 17.54
N GLY A 14 -7.10 16.87 16.64
CA GLY A 14 -6.79 17.02 15.22
C GLY A 14 -6.90 15.74 14.38
N THR A 15 -7.35 14.63 14.95
CA THR A 15 -7.50 13.35 14.24
C THR A 15 -8.53 13.47 13.10
N THR A 16 -9.65 14.17 13.34
CA THR A 16 -10.68 14.41 12.31
C THR A 16 -10.13 15.23 11.14
N ASN A 17 -9.27 16.20 11.42
CA ASN A 17 -8.56 16.98 10.40
C ASN A 17 -7.60 16.10 9.59
N ALA A 18 -6.79 15.29 10.26
CA ALA A 18 -5.88 14.36 9.59
C ALA A 18 -6.63 13.37 8.67
N VAL A 19 -7.75 12.82 9.15
CA VAL A 19 -8.64 11.95 8.37
C VAL A 19 -9.19 12.68 7.14
N MET A 20 -9.70 13.89 7.30
CA MET A 20 -10.22 14.70 6.20
C MET A 20 -9.17 14.94 5.12
N ILE A 21 -7.98 15.40 5.52
CA ILE A 21 -6.86 15.67 4.59
C ILE A 21 -6.48 14.40 3.84
N TRP A 22 -6.35 13.28 4.57
CA TRP A 22 -5.97 12.00 3.98
C TRP A 22 -7.02 11.49 2.97
N LEU A 23 -8.31 11.54 3.31
CA LEU A 23 -9.39 11.15 2.41
C LEU A 23 -9.36 11.99 1.12
N ASN A 24 -9.32 13.32 1.25
CA ASN A 24 -9.27 14.24 0.12
C ASN A 24 -8.04 13.98 -0.77
N ALA A 25 -6.89 13.67 -0.19
CA ALA A 25 -5.68 13.34 -0.93
C ALA A 25 -5.82 12.02 -1.70
N VAL A 26 -6.39 10.98 -1.10
CA VAL A 26 -6.53 9.66 -1.76
C VAL A 26 -7.49 9.75 -2.95
N VAL A 27 -8.63 10.42 -2.81
CA VAL A 27 -9.64 10.52 -3.89
C VAL A 27 -9.61 11.84 -4.67
N ALA A 28 -8.47 12.53 -4.66
CA ALA A 28 -8.28 13.78 -5.39
C ALA A 28 -8.67 13.60 -6.88
N GLY A 29 -9.58 14.44 -7.36
CA GLY A 29 -10.10 14.40 -8.74
C GLY A 29 -11.25 13.40 -8.99
N ASP A 30 -11.47 12.43 -8.09
CA ASP A 30 -12.51 11.40 -8.24
C ASP A 30 -13.74 11.62 -7.36
N HIS A 31 -13.65 12.48 -6.35
CA HIS A 31 -14.75 12.82 -5.45
C HIS A 31 -14.69 14.29 -5.05
N GLU A 32 -15.84 14.87 -4.72
CA GLU A 32 -15.89 16.22 -4.15
C GLU A 32 -15.12 16.25 -2.83
N PRO A 33 -14.24 17.24 -2.62
CA PRO A 33 -13.46 17.33 -1.40
C PRO A 33 -14.33 17.70 -0.20
N ILE A 34 -14.00 17.13 0.95
CA ILE A 34 -14.61 17.50 2.23
C ILE A 34 -14.08 18.88 2.62
N ALA A 35 -14.99 19.84 2.82
CA ALA A 35 -14.64 21.24 3.07
C ALA A 35 -14.21 21.54 4.52
N SER A 36 -14.63 20.70 5.48
CA SER A 36 -14.37 20.91 6.91
C SER A 36 -14.34 19.59 7.65
N HIS A 37 -13.55 19.53 8.72
CA HIS A 37 -13.31 18.35 9.54
C HIS A 37 -14.29 18.22 10.71
N ASN A 38 -15.31 19.07 10.80
CA ASN A 38 -16.33 18.93 11.84
C ASN A 38 -17.21 17.70 11.60
N GLN A 39 -17.85 17.20 12.65
CA GLN A 39 -18.64 15.97 12.60
C GLN A 39 -19.73 16.00 11.52
N LYS A 40 -20.45 17.11 11.38
CA LYS A 40 -21.59 17.23 10.45
C LYS A 40 -21.13 17.13 9.00
N GLU A 41 -20.04 17.79 8.66
CA GLU A 41 -19.47 17.84 7.32
C GLU A 41 -18.86 16.49 6.93
N LEU A 42 -18.08 15.88 7.83
CA LEU A 42 -17.54 14.53 7.66
C LEU A 42 -18.66 13.51 7.52
N HIS A 43 -19.69 13.57 8.37
CA HIS A 43 -20.84 12.69 8.27
C HIS A 43 -21.53 12.83 6.92
N ARG A 44 -21.89 14.06 6.51
CA ARG A 44 -22.54 14.30 5.22
C ARG A 44 -21.75 13.70 4.06
N ALA A 45 -20.44 13.94 4.00
CA ALA A 45 -19.60 13.51 2.89
C ALA A 45 -19.38 11.99 2.83
N LEU A 46 -19.41 11.30 3.98
CA LEU A 46 -19.14 9.87 4.05
C LEU A 46 -20.40 9.01 4.07
N ARG A 47 -21.55 9.57 4.45
CA ARG A 47 -22.79 8.84 4.79
C ARG A 47 -23.30 7.90 3.70
N ASP A 48 -23.09 8.23 2.43
CA ASP A 48 -23.52 7.40 1.30
C ASP A 48 -22.59 6.21 0.99
N GLY A 49 -21.43 6.17 1.66
CA GLY A 49 -20.37 5.18 1.48
C GLY A 49 -19.60 5.29 0.16
N VAL A 50 -19.98 6.19 -0.76
CA VAL A 50 -19.38 6.29 -2.11
C VAL A 50 -17.93 6.72 -2.03
N MET A 51 -17.63 7.76 -1.24
CA MET A 51 -16.27 8.24 -1.04
C MET A 51 -15.38 7.14 -0.43
N LEU A 52 -15.90 6.44 0.59
CA LEU A 52 -15.20 5.35 1.27
C LEU A 52 -14.87 4.21 0.29
N CYS A 53 -15.84 3.79 -0.53
CA CYS A 53 -15.60 2.76 -1.53
C CYS A 53 -14.55 3.17 -2.58
N LYS A 54 -14.53 4.46 -2.98
CA LYS A 54 -13.48 4.98 -3.90
C LYS A 54 -12.11 4.95 -3.24
N VAL A 55 -12.00 5.36 -1.97
CA VAL A 55 -10.75 5.31 -1.19
C VAL A 55 -10.19 3.90 -1.18
N ILE A 56 -10.98 2.91 -0.74
CA ILE A 56 -10.47 1.55 -0.62
C ILE A 56 -10.15 0.92 -1.98
N ASN A 57 -10.91 1.24 -3.04
CA ASN A 57 -10.59 0.74 -4.38
C ASN A 57 -9.27 1.27 -4.91
N LYS A 58 -8.92 2.55 -4.67
CA LYS A 58 -7.60 3.07 -5.02
C LYS A 58 -6.48 2.35 -4.26
N LEU A 59 -6.71 2.06 -2.98
CA LEU A 59 -5.74 1.33 -2.18
C LEU A 59 -5.57 -0.11 -2.68
N LEU A 60 -6.66 -0.82 -2.98
CA LEU A 60 -6.64 -2.17 -3.54
C LEU A 60 -5.96 -2.20 -4.91
N GLU A 61 -6.27 -1.24 -5.79
CA GLU A 61 -5.65 -1.08 -7.10
C GLU A 61 -4.13 -0.91 -7.00
N SER A 62 -3.66 -0.05 -6.07
CA SER A 62 -2.23 0.15 -5.82
C SER A 62 -1.46 -1.11 -5.39
N LYS A 63 -2.20 -2.14 -4.96
CA LYS A 63 -1.67 -3.46 -4.55
C LYS A 63 -2.01 -4.58 -5.53
N GLY A 64 -2.61 -4.27 -6.68
CA GLY A 64 -3.08 -5.27 -7.64
C GLY A 64 -4.14 -6.22 -7.09
N LYS A 65 -4.90 -5.78 -6.07
CA LYS A 65 -5.98 -6.57 -5.45
C LYS A 65 -7.30 -6.35 -6.17
N THR A 66 -8.20 -7.31 -6.07
CA THR A 66 -9.55 -7.24 -6.64
C THR A 66 -10.33 -6.06 -6.06
N LEU A 67 -10.89 -5.23 -6.93
CA LEU A 67 -11.70 -4.07 -6.55
C LEU A 67 -13.06 -4.50 -6.00
N ILE A 68 -13.55 -3.77 -4.99
CA ILE A 68 -14.90 -3.94 -4.48
C ILE A 68 -15.92 -3.33 -5.44
N LYS A 69 -17.09 -3.98 -5.51
CA LYS A 69 -18.27 -3.46 -6.22
C LYS A 69 -19.09 -2.63 -5.23
N PHE A 70 -19.53 -1.45 -5.68
CA PHE A 70 -20.35 -0.54 -4.90
C PHE A 70 -21.26 0.27 -5.83
N ASN A 71 -22.31 0.87 -5.27
CA ASN A 71 -23.23 1.69 -6.04
C ASN A 71 -22.83 3.17 -5.94
N LYS A 72 -22.55 3.81 -7.08
CA LYS A 72 -22.14 5.21 -7.16
C LYS A 72 -23.26 6.21 -6.86
N LYS A 73 -24.52 5.77 -6.86
CA LYS A 73 -25.70 6.59 -6.58
C LYS A 73 -26.47 5.98 -5.41
N ALA A 74 -26.22 6.45 -4.20
CA ALA A 74 -26.94 6.00 -3.01
C ALA A 74 -28.29 6.71 -2.88
N GLY A 75 -29.29 6.25 -3.64
CA GLY A 75 -30.66 6.78 -3.57
C GLY A 75 -31.47 6.28 -2.37
N SER A 76 -30.97 5.29 -1.62
CA SER A 76 -31.68 4.69 -0.47
C SER A 76 -30.74 4.31 0.68
N THR A 77 -31.32 4.19 1.87
CA THR A 77 -30.65 3.70 3.08
C THR A 77 -29.93 2.37 2.87
N PHE A 78 -30.61 1.42 2.23
CA PHE A 78 -30.06 0.09 1.97
C PHE A 78 -28.80 0.15 1.11
N VAL A 79 -28.80 1.03 0.09
CA VAL A 79 -27.62 1.20 -0.77
C VAL A 79 -26.46 1.84 -0.02
N ALA A 80 -26.70 2.86 0.81
CA ALA A 80 -25.66 3.51 1.59
C ALA A 80 -25.03 2.57 2.63
N MET A 81 -25.86 1.78 3.32
CA MET A 81 -25.39 0.77 4.27
C MET A 81 -24.60 -0.35 3.56
N GLY A 82 -25.09 -0.82 2.41
CA GLY A 82 -24.38 -1.80 1.58
C GLY A 82 -23.03 -1.30 1.05
N ASN A 83 -22.92 -0.02 0.69
CA ASN A 83 -21.63 0.60 0.34
C ASN A 83 -20.67 0.61 1.54
N SER A 84 -21.17 0.95 2.73
CA SER A 84 -20.37 0.93 3.97
C SER A 84 -19.82 -0.46 4.27
N GLU A 85 -20.64 -1.50 4.11
CA GLU A 85 -20.25 -2.89 4.27
C GLU A 85 -19.23 -3.34 3.21
N ALA A 86 -19.42 -2.93 1.96
CA ALA A 86 -18.47 -3.18 0.89
C ALA A 86 -17.10 -2.53 1.18
N PHE A 87 -17.09 -1.30 1.70
CA PHE A 87 -15.88 -0.64 2.18
C PHE A 87 -15.19 -1.46 3.28
N CYS A 88 -15.91 -1.85 4.34
CA CYS A 88 -15.34 -2.64 5.44
C CYS A 88 -14.75 -3.97 4.94
N LYS A 89 -15.42 -4.64 4.00
CA LYS A 89 -14.86 -5.84 3.36
C LYS A 89 -13.56 -5.54 2.61
N GLY A 90 -13.53 -4.47 1.83
CA GLY A 90 -12.32 -4.03 1.13
C GLY A 90 -11.17 -3.71 2.09
N CYS A 91 -11.46 -3.13 3.25
CA CYS A 91 -10.46 -2.88 4.30
C CYS A 91 -9.87 -4.17 4.85
N THR A 92 -10.69 -5.19 5.11
CA THR A 92 -10.21 -6.52 5.50
C THR A 92 -9.36 -7.15 4.40
N ASP A 93 -9.83 -7.09 3.14
CA ASP A 93 -9.09 -7.61 1.99
C ASP A 93 -7.74 -6.89 1.81
N TYR A 94 -7.67 -5.60 2.16
CA TYR A 94 -6.43 -4.81 2.14
C TYR A 94 -5.46 -5.26 3.24
N GLY A 95 -5.96 -5.58 4.43
CA GLY A 95 -5.18 -6.06 5.58
C GLY A 95 -5.49 -5.35 6.90
N LEU A 96 -6.59 -4.61 6.99
CA LEU A 96 -7.04 -3.99 8.23
C LEU A 96 -7.69 -5.04 9.15
N ASP A 97 -7.40 -4.95 10.45
CA ASP A 97 -7.98 -5.84 11.45
C ASP A 97 -9.49 -5.61 11.62
N LYS A 98 -10.24 -6.71 11.84
CA LYS A 98 -11.70 -6.70 11.97
C LYS A 98 -12.16 -5.88 13.17
N GLU A 99 -11.37 -5.83 14.23
CA GLU A 99 -11.66 -5.05 15.44
C GLU A 99 -11.64 -3.53 15.19
N SER A 100 -10.97 -3.09 14.13
CA SER A 100 -10.93 -1.68 13.71
C SER A 100 -12.06 -1.30 12.75
N LEU A 101 -12.93 -2.23 12.36
CA LEU A 101 -14.04 -1.95 11.44
C LEU A 101 -15.22 -1.32 12.18
N PHE A 102 -15.93 -0.43 11.49
CA PHE A 102 -17.19 0.14 11.96
C PHE A 102 -18.39 -0.63 11.38
N GLN A 103 -19.55 -0.48 11.99
CA GLN A 103 -20.81 -1.05 11.49
C GLN A 103 -21.55 -0.03 10.63
N SER A 104 -22.29 -0.46 9.60
CA SER A 104 -23.01 0.46 8.70
C SER A 104 -23.94 1.45 9.43
N THR A 105 -24.50 1.06 10.59
CA THR A 105 -25.28 1.92 11.48
C THR A 105 -24.48 3.05 12.13
N ASP A 106 -23.20 2.84 12.45
CA ASP A 106 -22.31 3.84 13.06
C ASP A 106 -22.13 5.06 12.17
N LEU A 107 -22.14 4.86 10.84
CA LEU A 107 -22.07 5.90 9.84
C LEU A 107 -23.46 6.43 9.48
N TRP A 108 -24.43 5.56 9.21
CA TRP A 108 -25.71 5.97 8.65
C TRP A 108 -26.51 6.92 9.57
N GLU A 109 -26.52 6.63 10.87
CA GLU A 109 -27.35 7.33 11.86
C GLU A 109 -26.82 8.72 12.22
N GLY A 110 -25.53 8.99 12.03
CA GLY A 110 -24.92 10.30 12.32
C GLY A 110 -24.83 10.65 13.80
N ARG A 111 -24.96 9.67 14.69
CA ARG A 111 -24.78 9.87 16.13
C ARG A 111 -23.30 10.07 16.45
N LYS A 112 -22.98 11.13 17.19
CA LYS A 112 -21.60 11.55 17.50
C LYS A 112 -20.74 10.44 18.12
N GLY A 113 -21.27 9.70 19.08
CA GLY A 113 -20.56 8.59 19.75
C GLY A 113 -20.20 7.45 18.79
N PRO A 114 -21.18 6.78 18.14
CA PRO A 114 -20.94 5.74 17.14
C PRO A 114 -20.08 6.20 15.95
N PHE A 115 -20.25 7.44 15.49
CA PHE A 115 -19.47 7.99 14.38
C PHE A 115 -17.95 7.99 14.66
N LEU A 116 -17.54 7.97 15.93
CA LEU A 116 -16.14 7.82 16.31
C LEU A 116 -15.53 6.49 15.81
N ASN A 117 -16.31 5.41 15.72
CA ASN A 117 -15.86 4.14 15.15
C ASN A 117 -15.44 4.31 13.69
N VAL A 118 -16.17 5.15 12.94
CA VAL A 118 -15.87 5.45 11.54
C VAL A 118 -14.54 6.19 11.42
N ILE A 119 -14.33 7.23 12.25
CA ILE A 119 -13.08 8.00 12.28
C ILE A 119 -11.89 7.10 12.66
N ASN A 120 -12.04 6.27 13.69
CA ASN A 120 -10.99 5.34 14.13
C ASN A 120 -10.66 4.31 13.06
N CYS A 121 -11.67 3.76 12.38
CA CYS A 121 -11.48 2.82 11.27
C CYS A 121 -10.63 3.44 10.15
N ILE A 122 -10.99 4.65 9.71
CA ILE A 122 -10.27 5.36 8.64
C ILE A 122 -8.85 5.72 9.08
N HIS A 123 -8.68 6.17 10.33
CA HIS A 123 -7.37 6.49 10.88
C HIS A 123 -6.47 5.24 10.95
N SER A 124 -6.99 4.12 11.45
CA SER A 124 -6.29 2.82 11.46
C SER A 124 -5.96 2.32 10.06
N LEU A 125 -6.86 2.53 9.09
CA LEU A 125 -6.59 2.22 7.68
C LEU A 125 -5.40 3.03 7.15
N GLY A 126 -5.31 4.32 7.44
CA GLY A 126 -4.17 5.16 7.08
C GLY A 126 -2.83 4.60 7.60
N PHE A 127 -2.79 4.16 8.86
CA PHE A 127 -1.60 3.49 9.41
C PHE A 127 -1.31 2.15 8.76
N CYS A 128 -2.35 1.35 8.49
CA CYS A 128 -2.22 0.07 7.79
C CYS A 128 -1.57 0.28 6.42
N VAL A 129 -2.03 1.27 5.65
CA VAL A 129 -1.46 1.63 4.34
C VAL A 129 0.01 2.00 4.46
N ARG A 130 0.39 2.87 5.42
CA ARG A 130 1.79 3.25 5.64
C ARG A 130 2.65 2.03 5.97
N LYS A 131 2.19 1.17 6.89
CA LYS A 131 2.90 -0.05 7.29
C LYS A 131 3.13 -0.96 6.08
N VAL A 132 2.07 -1.30 5.35
CA VAL A 132 2.14 -2.18 4.17
C VAL A 132 3.08 -1.60 3.11
N ASN A 133 3.01 -0.30 2.83
CA ASN A 133 3.90 0.35 1.84
C ASN A 133 5.36 0.32 2.27
N GLN A 134 5.65 0.51 3.56
CA GLN A 134 7.00 0.42 4.09
C GLN A 134 7.59 -0.99 3.90
N TYR A 135 6.80 -2.05 4.11
CA TYR A 135 7.24 -3.43 3.84
C TYR A 135 7.53 -3.69 2.36
N THR A 136 6.68 -3.21 1.44
CA THR A 136 6.91 -3.38 -0.01
C THR A 136 8.21 -2.71 -0.48
N VAL A 137 8.54 -1.52 0.05
CA VAL A 137 9.77 -0.81 -0.31
C VAL A 137 11.00 -1.56 0.19
N VAL A 138 11.01 -2.06 1.42
CA VAL A 138 12.17 -2.80 1.95
C VAL A 138 12.39 -4.11 1.19
N GLU A 139 11.33 -4.84 0.82
CA GLU A 139 11.45 -6.05 0.01
C GLU A 139 12.05 -5.75 -1.37
N ALA A 140 11.59 -4.69 -2.05
CA ALA A 140 12.14 -4.29 -3.34
C ALA A 140 13.63 -3.89 -3.26
N VAL A 141 14.03 -3.18 -2.19
CA VAL A 141 15.44 -2.82 -1.96
C VAL A 141 16.28 -4.06 -1.72
N VAL A 142 15.82 -5.00 -0.88
CA VAL A 142 16.53 -6.25 -0.61
C VAL A 142 16.70 -7.06 -1.89
N VAL A 143 15.65 -7.23 -2.68
CA VAL A 143 15.72 -7.92 -3.98
C VAL A 143 16.71 -7.22 -4.92
N GLY A 144 16.67 -5.89 -5.01
CA GLY A 144 17.61 -5.11 -5.81
C GLY A 144 19.07 -5.34 -5.39
N VAL A 145 19.36 -5.31 -4.08
CA VAL A 145 20.72 -5.59 -3.56
C VAL A 145 21.15 -7.02 -3.88
N VAL A 146 20.29 -8.01 -3.68
CA VAL A 146 20.60 -9.42 -3.99
C VAL A 146 20.91 -9.59 -5.48
N VAL A 147 20.12 -9.00 -6.37
CA VAL A 147 20.35 -9.05 -7.82
C VAL A 147 21.69 -8.43 -8.18
N VAL A 148 22.03 -7.25 -7.63
CA VAL A 148 23.32 -6.60 -7.87
C VAL A 148 24.48 -7.48 -7.40
N VAL A 149 24.39 -8.06 -6.20
CA VAL A 149 25.43 -8.96 -5.67
C VAL A 149 25.61 -10.18 -6.56
N VAL A 150 24.51 -10.82 -6.99
CA VAL A 150 24.56 -11.98 -7.89
C VAL A 150 25.22 -11.61 -9.22
N VAL A 151 24.83 -10.48 -9.83
CA VAL A 151 25.42 -10.01 -11.09
C VAL A 151 26.93 -9.75 -10.93
N VAL A 152 27.34 -9.08 -9.85
CA VAL A 152 28.76 -8.83 -9.57
C VAL A 152 29.53 -10.14 -9.41
N VAL A 153 29.00 -11.10 -8.65
CA VAL A 153 29.63 -12.42 -8.47
C VAL A 153 29.76 -13.15 -9.81
N VAL A 154 28.71 -13.16 -10.63
CA VAL A 154 28.74 -13.79 -11.96
C VAL A 154 29.78 -13.12 -12.86
N VAL A 155 29.84 -11.79 -12.90
CA VAL A 155 30.83 -11.05 -13.69
C VAL A 155 32.25 -11.37 -13.22
N VAL A 156 32.50 -11.36 -11.91
CA VAL A 156 33.82 -11.71 -11.35
C VAL A 156 34.20 -13.14 -11.73
N VAL A 157 33.30 -14.10 -11.59
CA VAL A 157 33.56 -15.51 -11.96
C VAL A 157 33.88 -15.62 -13.45
N VAL A 158 33.09 -14.97 -14.33
CA VAL A 158 33.35 -14.99 -15.77
C VAL A 158 34.72 -14.37 -16.10
N VAL A 159 35.05 -13.22 -15.51
CA VAL A 159 36.35 -12.58 -15.72
C VAL A 159 37.48 -13.50 -15.27
N VAL A 160 37.37 -14.11 -14.09
CA VAL A 160 38.38 -15.06 -13.59
C VAL A 160 38.54 -16.25 -14.54
N VAL A 161 37.43 -16.85 -14.99
CA VAL A 161 37.46 -17.97 -15.94
C VAL A 161 38.13 -17.56 -17.26
N VAL A 162 37.77 -16.41 -17.83
CA VAL A 162 38.37 -15.90 -19.07
C VAL A 162 39.88 -15.69 -18.90
N VAL A 163 40.30 -15.05 -17.80
CA VAL A 163 41.73 -14.83 -17.51
C VAL A 163 42.47 -16.15 -17.41
N VAL A 164 41.93 -17.13 -16.68
CA VAL A 164 42.54 -18.46 -16.54
C VAL A 164 42.67 -19.15 -17.90
N VAL A 165 41.62 -19.14 -18.73
CA VAL A 165 41.66 -19.75 -20.07
C VAL A 165 42.72 -19.09 -20.96
N VAL A 166 42.80 -17.76 -20.96
CA VAL A 166 43.78 -17.02 -21.75
C VAL A 166 45.21 -17.33 -21.31
N VAL A 167 45.47 -17.35 -20.00
CA VAL A 167 46.80 -17.65 -19.45
C VAL A 167 47.21 -19.10 -19.77
N VAL A 168 46.30 -20.06 -19.61
CA VAL A 168 46.56 -21.47 -19.93
C VAL A 168 46.84 -21.64 -21.43
N PHE A 169 46.03 -21.02 -22.30
CA PHE A 169 46.24 -21.08 -23.74
C PHE A 169 47.59 -20.47 -24.16
N ALA A 170 47.93 -19.30 -23.61
CA ALA A 170 49.23 -18.67 -23.86
C ALA A 170 50.39 -19.57 -23.43
N ALA A 171 50.29 -20.22 -22.25
CA ALA A 171 51.30 -21.16 -21.78
C ALA A 171 51.45 -22.36 -22.72
N ILE A 172 50.35 -22.94 -23.22
CA ILE A 172 50.38 -24.05 -24.17
C ILE A 172 51.08 -23.64 -25.48
N VAL A 173 50.77 -22.46 -26.03
CA VAL A 173 51.38 -21.96 -27.27
C VAL A 173 52.89 -21.75 -27.09
N ILE A 174 53.31 -21.18 -25.97
CA ILE A 174 54.73 -20.98 -25.64
C ILE A 174 55.46 -22.34 -25.57
N ILE A 175 54.89 -23.30 -24.85
CA ILE A 175 55.47 -24.64 -24.73
C ILE A 175 55.59 -25.31 -26.11
N ALA A 176 54.55 -25.24 -26.95
CA ALA A 176 54.58 -25.80 -28.29
C ALA A 176 55.70 -25.18 -29.16
N ALA A 177 55.86 -23.86 -29.13
CA ALA A 177 56.91 -23.16 -29.87
C ALA A 177 58.33 -23.54 -29.40
N VAL A 178 58.54 -23.71 -28.09
CA VAL A 178 59.82 -24.17 -27.53
C VAL A 178 60.13 -25.59 -27.99
N VAL A 179 59.15 -26.51 -27.91
CA VAL A 179 59.32 -27.89 -28.37
C VAL A 179 59.68 -27.96 -29.84
N GLU A 180 58.98 -27.20 -30.70
CA GLU A 180 59.24 -27.18 -32.14
C GLU A 180 60.67 -26.67 -32.47
N THR A 181 61.17 -25.70 -31.69
CA THR A 181 62.54 -25.17 -31.83
C THR A 181 63.58 -26.21 -31.43
N PHE A 182 63.34 -26.97 -30.35
CA PHE A 182 64.23 -28.03 -29.90
C PHE A 182 64.36 -29.19 -30.89
N PHE A 183 63.27 -29.58 -31.56
CA PHE A 183 63.30 -30.69 -32.54
C PHE A 183 63.86 -30.30 -33.92
N LYS A 184 63.98 -29.00 -34.22
CA LYS A 184 64.57 -28.49 -35.47
C LYS A 184 66.08 -28.24 -35.39
N SER A 185 66.69 -28.34 -34.21
CA SER A 185 68.14 -28.23 -33.97
C SER A 185 68.81 -29.59 -33.83
#